data_AF-A0A9E1S363-F1
#
_entry.id   AF-A0A9E1S363-F1
#
_cell.length_a   1.000
_cell.length_b   1.000
_cell.length_c   1.000
_cell.angle_alpha   90.00
_cell.angle_beta   90.00
_cell.angle_gamma   90.00
#
_symmetry.space_group_name_H-M   'P 1'
#
loop_
_entity.id
_entity.type
_entity.pdbx_description
1 polymer ?
#
loop_
_entity_poly.entity_id
_entity_poly.type
_entity_poly.pdbx_seq_one_letter_code
_entity_poly.pdbx_strand_id
1 'polypeptide(L)' 'MDVSDILNPLNAAQREAVTASTSNQLVLAGAGSGKTRVLVHRIAWLIRAEGFSAQSVLAV' A
#
# COMPACT_ATOMS: atom_id res chain seq x y z
N MET A 1 -12.91 10.10 6.31
CA MET A 1 -13.19 8.71 5.91
C MET A 1 -12.27 7.85 6.75
N ASP A 2 -12.78 6.85 7.48
CA ASP A 2 -11.91 5.94 8.23
C ASP A 2 -11.05 5.13 7.24
N VAL A 3 -9.75 5.01 7.50
CA VAL A 3 -8.78 4.23 6.70
C VAL A 3 -8.04 3.18 7.54
N SER A 4 -8.44 3.01 8.81
CA SER A 4 -7.80 2.07 9.73
C SER A 4 -7.86 0.63 9.23
N ASP A 5 -8.90 0.26 8.47
CA ASP A 5 -9.02 -1.05 7.83
C ASP A 5 -7.87 -1.36 6.85
N ILE A 6 -7.27 -0.32 6.24
CA ILE A 6 -6.12 -0.47 5.35
C ILE A 6 -4.83 -0.77 6.14
N LEU A 7 -4.67 -0.29 7.38
CA LEU A 7 -3.40 -0.39 8.11
C LEU A 7 -3.38 -1.40 9.25
N ASN A 8 -4.53 -1.67 9.87
CA ASN A 8 -4.67 -2.58 11.00
C ASN A 8 -4.16 -4.01 10.73
N PRO A 9 -4.39 -4.63 9.54
CA PRO A 9 -3.96 -6.02 9.31
C PRO A 9 -2.48 -6.16 8.90
N LEU A 10 -1.72 -5.06 8.86
CA LEU A 10 -0.35 -5.02 8.38
C LEU A 10 0.65 -5.10 9.54
N ASN A 11 1.85 -5.60 9.31
CA ASN A 11 2.96 -5.43 10.25
C ASN A 11 3.65 -4.06 10.05
N ALA A 12 4.68 -3.75 10.85
CA ALA A 12 5.36 -2.46 10.79
C ALA A 12 5.99 -2.16 9.42
N ALA A 13 6.74 -3.10 8.84
CA ALA A 13 7.39 -2.92 7.53
C ALA A 13 6.37 -2.81 6.39
N GLN A 14 5.28 -3.57 6.46
CA GLN A 14 4.18 -3.47 5.50
C GLN A 14 3.45 -2.13 5.60
N ARG A 15 3.21 -1.62 6.82
CA ARG A 15 2.64 -0.28 7.03
C ARG A 15 3.53 0.79 6.43
N GLU A 16 4.83 0.75 6.71
CA GLU A 16 5.81 1.68 6.16
C GLU A 16 5.77 1.70 4.62
N ALA A 17 5.79 0.52 3.98
CA ALA A 17 5.69 0.41 2.53
C ALA A 17 4.34 0.93 1.97
N VAL A 18 3.24 0.71 2.70
CA VAL A 18 1.90 1.16 2.29
C VAL A 18 1.73 2.68 2.46
N THR A 19 2.32 3.29 3.47
CA THR A 19 2.17 4.72 3.79
C THR A 19 3.35 5.58 3.34
N ALA A 20 4.29 5.03 2.59
CA ALA A 20 5.45 5.77 2.13
C ALA A 20 5.08 6.97 1.24
N SER A 21 5.99 7.95 1.12
CA SER A 21 5.77 9.10 0.23
C SER A 21 5.62 8.68 -1.24
N THR A 22 4.97 9.52 -2.04
CA THR A 22 4.76 9.29 -3.47
C THR A 22 6.06 9.52 -4.25
N SER A 23 6.95 8.53 -4.18
CA SER A 23 8.23 8.47 -4.90
C SER A 23 8.46 7.04 -5.41
N ASN A 24 9.45 6.85 -6.29
CA ASN A 24 9.79 5.52 -6.77
C ASN A 24 10.33 4.66 -5.62
N GLN A 25 9.75 3.48 -5.40
CA GLN A 25 10.08 2.61 -4.27
C GLN A 25 10.31 1.16 -4.71
N LEU A 26 11.21 0.48 -3.98
CA LEU A 26 11.49 -0.95 -4.12
C LEU A 26 11.13 -1.66 -2.81
N VAL A 27 10.17 -2.59 -2.87
CA VAL A 27 9.83 -3.47 -1.75
C VAL A 27 10.41 -4.87 -2.00
N LEU A 28 11.54 -5.17 -1.36
CA LEU A 28 12.21 -6.47 -1.46
C LEU A 28 11.86 -7.34 -0.25
N ALA A 29 11.24 -8.50 -0.49
CA ALA A 29 10.88 -9.44 0.57
C ALA A 29 10.77 -10.89 0.08
N GLY A 30 11.03 -11.84 0.98
CA GLY A 30 10.98 -13.28 0.70
C GLY A 30 9.59 -13.81 0.34
N ALA A 31 9.49 -15.09 0.00
CA ALA A 31 8.20 -15.76 -0.21
C ALA A 31 7.33 -15.71 1.06
N GLY A 32 6.01 -15.65 0.93
CA GLY A 32 5.08 -15.61 2.08
C GLY A 32 5.05 -14.30 2.88
N SER A 33 5.89 -13.31 2.57
CA SER A 33 5.99 -12.03 3.30
C SER A 33 4.82 -11.06 3.08
N GLY A 34 3.87 -11.40 2.20
CA GLY A 34 2.71 -10.55 1.91
C GLY A 34 2.95 -9.43 0.89
N LYS A 35 3.89 -9.59 -0.05
CA LYS A 35 4.13 -8.60 -1.13
C LYS A 35 2.86 -8.16 -1.87
N THR A 36 2.01 -9.12 -2.27
CA THR A 36 0.73 -8.82 -2.93
C THR A 36 -0.23 -8.09 -1.99
N ARG A 37 -0.23 -8.42 -0.69
CA ARG A 37 -1.00 -7.67 0.32
C ARG A 37 -0.53 -6.22 0.40
N VAL A 38 0.78 -5.97 0.45
CA VAL A 38 1.35 -4.61 0.42
C VAL A 38 0.91 -3.87 -0.82
N LEU A 39 1.00 -4.49 -2.01
CA LEU A 39 0.58 -3.88 -3.27
C LEU A 39 -0.90 -3.46 -3.25
N VAL A 40 -1.80 -4.36 -2.85
CA VAL A 40 -3.25 -4.08 -2.77
C VAL A 40 -3.55 -2.97 -1.76
N HIS A 41 -2.94 -3.03 -0.57
CA HIS A 41 -3.15 -2.02 0.46
C HIS A 41 -2.56 -0.65 0.08
N ARG A 42 -1.44 -0.62 -0.66
CA ARG A 42 -0.86 0.61 -1.20
C ARG A 42 -1.80 1.29 -2.19
N ILE A 43 -2.44 0.52 -3.08
CA ILE A 43 -3.45 1.06 -4.00
C ILE A 43 -4.62 1.66 -3.22
N ALA A 44 -5.13 0.94 -2.22
CA ALA A 44 -6.22 1.44 -1.36
C ALA A 44 -5.81 2.72 -0.62
N TRP A 45 -4.57 2.80 -0.11
CA TRP A 45 -4.01 3.99 0.55
C TRP A 45 -3.95 5.19 -0.40
N LEU A 46 -3.38 5.00 -1.60
CA LEU A 46 -3.28 6.06 -2.60
C LEU A 46 -4.65 6.65 -2.95
N ILE A 47 -5.68 5.82 -3.06
CA ILE A 47 -7.03 6.28 -3.41
C ILE A 47 -7.73 6.92 -2.20
N ARG A 48 -7.78 6.23 -1.05
CA ARG A 48 -8.62 6.64 0.09
C ARG A 48 -7.96 7.65 1.04
N ALA A 49 -6.65 7.56 1.22
CA ALA A 49 -5.91 8.44 2.12
C ALA A 49 -5.27 9.62 1.37
N GLU A 50 -4.64 9.35 0.22
CA GLU A 50 -3.94 10.36 -0.57
C GLU A 50 -4.82 11.02 -1.66
N GLY A 51 -6.02 10.49 -1.91
CA GLY A 51 -7.00 11.09 -2.83
C GLY A 51 -6.69 10.93 -4.32
N PHE A 52 -5.80 10.01 -4.69
CA PHE A 52 -5.51 9.73 -6.11
C PHE A 52 -6.73 9.13 -6.80
N SER A 53 -6.90 9.44 -8.08
CA SER A 53 -7.91 8.76 -8.88
C SER A 53 -7.56 7.27 -9.04
N ALA A 54 -8.57 6.41 -8.93
CA ALA A 54 -8.39 5.00 -9.26
C ALA A 54 -7.92 4.80 -10.72
N GLN A 55 -8.25 5.73 -11.63
CA GLN A 55 -7.83 5.68 -13.03
C GLN A 55 -6.35 6.03 -13.23
N SER A 56 -5.68 6.62 -12.23
CA SER A 56 -4.24 6.90 -12.29
C SER A 56 -3.37 5.75 -11.76
N VAL A 57 -3.98 4.62 -11.39
CA VAL A 57 -3.27 3.44 -10.86
C VAL A 57 -3.24 2.33 -11.90
N LEU A 58 -2.04 1.84 -12.21
CA LEU A 58 -1.82 0.63 -12.98
C LEU A 58 -1.12 -0.42 -12.09
N ALA A 59 -1.66 -1.64 -12.07
CA ALA A 59 -1.06 -2.79 -11.41
C ALA A 59 -0.95 -3.93 -12.42
N VAL A 60 0.21 -4.58 -12.47
CA VAL A 60 0.57 -5.64 -13.43
C VAL A 60 1.37 -6.73 -12.74
#